data_AF-A0A958SY45-F1
#
_entry.id   AF-A0A958SY45-F1
#
_cell.length_a   1.000
_cell.length_b   1.000
_cell.length_c   1.000
_cell.angle_alpha   90.00
_cell.angle_beta   90.00
_cell.angle_gamma   90.00
#
_symmetry.space_group_name_H-M   'P 1'
#
loop_
_entity.id
_entity.type
_entity.pdbx_description
1 polymer ?
#
loop_
_entity_poly.entity_id
_entity_poly.type
_entity_poly.pdbx_seq_one_letter_code
_entity_poly.pdbx_strand_id
1 'polypeptide(L)'
;EENYGFKLKYLGEETISTDFGKVKSLVFRPYVLAGRVFKEEESLTLWVSNDKNKIPLRVKADLAVGSLRADLEAFKGLKHPFKIVVD
;
A
#
# COMPACT_ATOMS: atom_id res chain seq x y z
N GLU A 1 -7.74 12.95 23.63
CA GLU A 1 -7.45 12.19 22.41
C GLU A 1 -7.84 13.03 21.21
N GLU A 2 -6.87 13.45 20.41
CA GLU A 2 -7.14 14.13 19.15
C GLU A 2 -7.28 13.05 18.06
N ASN A 3 -8.50 12.83 17.58
CA ASN A 3 -8.75 11.98 16.42
C ASN A 3 -8.31 12.72 15.16
N TYR A 4 -7.07 12.49 14.72
CA TYR A 4 -6.63 12.93 13.40
C TYR A 4 -7.39 12.13 12.34
N GLY A 5 -8.26 12.80 11.59
CA GLY A 5 -8.99 12.17 10.49
C GLY A 5 -8.01 11.62 9.45
N PHE A 6 -7.96 10.30 9.31
CA PHE A 6 -7.11 9.63 8.32
C PHE A 6 -7.65 9.93 6.92
N LYS A 7 -6.94 10.78 6.17
CA LYS A 7 -7.28 11.11 4.78
C LYS A 7 -6.47 10.24 3.84
N LEU A 8 -7.14 9.68 2.83
CA LEU A 8 -6.55 8.89 1.77
C LEU A 8 -6.86 9.54 0.42
N LYS A 9 -5.84 9.69 -0.43
CA LYS A 9 -6.00 9.99 -1.85
C LYS A 9 -5.88 8.71 -2.65
N TYR A 10 -6.89 8.39 -3.45
CA TYR A 10 -6.78 7.31 -4.44
C TYR A 10 -6.00 7.81 -5.64
N LEU A 11 -4.96 7.06 -6.05
CA LEU A 11 -4.06 7.42 -7.14
C LEU A 11 -4.33 6.66 -8.44
N GLY A 12 -5.11 5.58 -8.38
CA GLY A 12 -5.44 4.77 -9.55
C GLY A 12 -5.15 3.28 -9.34
N GLU A 13 -4.99 2.57 -10.46
CA GLU A 13 -4.67 1.14 -10.46
C GLU A 13 -3.28 0.90 -11.05
N GLU A 14 -2.53 0.00 -10.44
CA GLU A 14 -1.23 -0.46 -10.93
C GLU A 14 -1.14 -1.98 -10.83
N THR A 15 -0.48 -2.61 -11.81
CA THR A 15 -0.09 -4.02 -11.68
C THR A 15 1.31 -4.07 -11.11
N ILE A 16 1.46 -4.65 -9.92
CA ILE A 16 2.77 -4.77 -9.25
C ILE A 16 3.25 -6.22 -9.26
N SER A 17 4.58 -6.38 -9.33
CA SER A 17 5.21 -7.68 -9.08
C SER A 17 5.32 -7.92 -7.59
N THR A 18 4.84 -9.09 -7.16
CA THR A 18 4.94 -9.64 -5.81
C THR A 18 5.56 -11.03 -5.87
N ASP A 19 5.92 -11.61 -4.73
CA ASP A 19 6.45 -12.97 -4.67
C ASP A 19 5.41 -14.04 -5.05
N PHE A 20 4.14 -13.66 -5.12
CA PHE A 20 3.04 -14.52 -5.58
C PHE A 20 2.72 -14.36 -7.08
N GLY A 21 3.44 -13.47 -7.79
CA GLY A 21 3.20 -13.12 -9.20
C GLY A 21 2.78 -11.66 -9.39
N LYS A 22 2.34 -11.33 -10.61
CA LYS A 22 1.81 -10.00 -10.96
C LYS A 22 0.41 -9.84 -10.40
N VAL A 23 0.13 -8.75 -9.69
CA VAL A 23 -1.17 -8.52 -9.02
C VAL A 23 -1.70 -7.14 -9.39
N LYS A 24 -2.96 -7.07 -9.86
CA LYS A 24 -3.66 -5.79 -10.02
C LYS A 24 -3.92 -5.18 -8.65
N SER A 25 -3.60 -3.91 -8.47
CA SER A 25 -3.67 -3.23 -7.18
C SER A 25 -4.28 -1.84 -7.31
N LEU A 26 -4.93 -1.40 -6.23
CA LEU A 26 -5.41 -0.05 -5.99
C LEU A 26 -4.31 0.70 -5.24
N VAL A 27 -3.94 1.88 -5.72
CA VAL A 27 -2.86 2.67 -5.15
C VAL A 27 -3.43 3.84 -4.36
N PHE A 28 -2.97 4.00 -3.13
CA PHE A 28 -3.41 5.04 -2.23
C PHE A 28 -2.22 5.84 -1.70
N ARG A 29 -2.43 7.13 -1.50
CA ARG A 29 -1.53 8.03 -0.81
C ARG A 29 -2.22 8.57 0.43
N PRO A 30 -1.86 8.07 1.62
CA PRO A 30 -2.32 8.66 2.85
C PRO A 30 -1.70 10.04 3.06
N TYR A 31 -2.49 10.97 3.59
CA TYR A 31 -1.97 12.23 4.10
C TYR A 31 -1.37 11.95 5.46
N VAL A 32 -0.06 12.16 5.58
CA VAL A 32 0.66 12.07 6.85
C VAL A 32 1.09 13.46 7.25
N LEU A 33 1.04 13.78 8.55
CA LEU A 33 1.57 15.06 9.00
C LEU A 33 3.11 15.01 8.88
N ALA A 34 3.69 16.04 8.27
CA ALA A 34 5.14 16.21 8.26
C ALA A 34 5.65 16.31 9.71
N GLY A 35 6.78 15.68 10.00
CA GLY A 35 7.31 15.56 11.35
C GLY A 35 8.64 14.83 11.40
N ARG A 36 9.05 14.36 12.58
CA ARG A 36 10.39 13.76 12.77
C ARG A 36 10.66 12.51 11.92
N VAL A 37 9.63 11.83 11.42
CA VAL A 37 9.75 10.56 10.68
C VAL A 37 9.60 10.75 9.17
N PHE A 38 8.65 11.59 8.74
CA PHE A 38 8.33 11.78 7.32
C PHE A 38 8.91 13.08 6.79
N LYS A 39 9.60 12.98 5.64
CA LYS A 39 10.26 14.13 5.01
C LYS A 39 9.26 15.15 4.46
N GLU A 40 8.11 14.68 3.98
CA GLU A 40 7.05 15.47 3.36
C GLU A 40 5.67 14.89 3.72
N GLU A 41 4.61 15.70 3.64
CA GLU A 41 3.24 15.30 4.01
C GLU A 41 2.64 14.19 3.11
N GLU A 42 3.31 13.83 2.02
CA GLU A 42 2.83 12.96 0.95
C GLU A 42 3.79 11.79 0.62
N SER A 43 4.70 11.42 1.53
CA SER A 43 5.77 10.47 1.21
C SER A 43 5.41 8.98 1.27
N LEU A 44 4.17 8.63 1.63
CA LEU A 44 3.72 7.23 1.78
C LEU A 44 2.80 6.79 0.65
N THR A 45 3.06 5.60 0.10
CA THR A 45 2.23 4.95 -0.91
C THR A 45 1.87 3.54 -0.45
N LEU A 46 0.60 3.20 -0.54
CA LEU A 46 0.02 1.92 -0.13
C LEU A 46 -0.63 1.26 -1.36
N TRP A 47 -0.19 0.05 -1.70
CA TRP A 47 -0.81 -0.78 -2.72
C TRP A 47 -1.69 -1.84 -2.05
N VAL A 48 -2.94 -1.92 -2.48
CA VAL A 48 -3.93 -2.88 -1.98
C VAL A 48 -4.42 -3.74 -3.14
N SER A 49 -4.63 -5.05 -2.95
CA SER A 49 -5.14 -5.92 -4.01
C SER A 49 -6.44 -5.39 -4.61
N ASN A 50 -6.53 -5.37 -5.94
CA ASN A 50 -7.76 -5.04 -6.64
C ASN A 50 -8.67 -6.28 -6.75
N ASP A 51 -9.01 -6.85 -5.59
CA ASP A 51 -9.96 -7.95 -5.45
C ASP A 51 -10.90 -7.69 -4.28
N LYS A 52 -11.74 -8.67 -3.93
CA LYS A 52 -12.69 -8.54 -2.83
C LYS A 52 -12.04 -8.67 -1.44
N ASN A 53 -10.80 -9.15 -1.35
CA ASN A 53 -10.10 -9.28 -0.08
C ASN A 53 -9.44 -7.96 0.34
N LYS A 54 -9.08 -7.09 -0.62
CA LYS A 54 -8.46 -5.77 -0.37
C LYS A 54 -7.24 -5.88 0.57
N ILE A 55 -6.34 -6.80 0.24
CA ILE A 55 -5.15 -7.11 1.04
C ILE A 55 -4.08 -6.05 0.79
N PRO A 56 -3.46 -5.45 1.82
CA PRO A 56 -2.25 -4.66 1.65
C PRO A 56 -1.12 -5.50 1.04
N LEU A 57 -0.64 -5.12 -0.14
CA LEU A 57 0.40 -5.84 -0.88
C LEU A 57 1.78 -5.22 -0.67
N ARG A 58 1.85 -3.90 -0.60
CA ARG A 58 3.11 -3.15 -0.45
C ARG A 58 2.86 -1.80 0.23
N VAL A 59 3.81 -1.39 1.05
CA VAL A 59 3.93 -0.03 1.57
C VAL A 59 5.31 0.50 1.22
N LYS A 60 5.36 1.72 0.69
CA LYS A 60 6.61 2.46 0.49
C LYS A 60 6.49 3.82 1.16
N ALA A 61 7.51 4.24 1.89
CA ALA A 61 7.57 5.56 2.48
C ALA A 61 8.96 6.17 2.29
N ASP A 62 9.02 7.43 1.85
CA ASP A 62 10.26 8.19 1.87
C ASP A 62 10.37 8.89 3.24
N LEU A 63 11.45 8.59 3.97
CA LEU A 63 11.68 9.10 5.32
C LEU A 63 12.59 10.33 5.27
N ALA A 64 12.68 11.05 6.39
CA ALA A 64 13.65 12.15 6.51
C ALA A 64 15.08 11.70 6.16
N VAL A 65 15.43 10.46 6.55
CA VAL A 65 16.68 9.78 6.18
C VAL A 65 16.35 8.39 5.65
N GLY A 66 16.61 8.17 4.36
CA GLY A 66 16.38 6.89 3.69
C GLY A 66 14.93 6.65 3.27
N SER A 67 14.57 5.38 3.14
CA SER A 67 13.24 4.95 2.69
C SER A 67 12.85 3.63 3.36
N LEU A 68 11.56 3.42 3.55
CA LEU A 68 10.99 2.15 3.98
C LEU A 68 10.25 1.51 2.80
N ARG A 69 10.42 0.20 2.64
CA ARG A 69 9.62 -0.65 1.77
C ARG A 69 9.26 -1.91 2.52
N ALA A 70 7.98 -2.24 2.57
CA ALA A 70 7.46 -3.47 3.13
C ALA A 70 6.55 -4.14 2.11
N ASP A 71 6.82 -5.42 1.83
CA ASP A 71 6.09 -6.24 0.87
C ASP A 71 5.37 -7.37 1.62
N LEU A 72 4.19 -7.78 1.13
CA LEU A 72 3.45 -8.90 1.70
C LEU A 72 4.22 -10.21 1.45
N GLU A 73 4.67 -10.86 2.52
CA GLU A 73 5.46 -12.10 2.46
C GLU A 73 4.56 -13.36 2.42
N ALA A 74 3.45 -13.36 3.15
CA ALA A 74 2.51 -14.48 3.17
C ALA A 74 1.09 -14.05 3.57
N PHE A 75 0.09 -14.81 3.13
CA PHE A 75 -1.30 -14.65 3.56
C PHE A 75 -1.98 -16.01 3.70
N LYS A 76 -3.00 -16.10 4.57
CA LYS A 76 -3.81 -17.31 4.78
C LYS A 76 -5.24 -16.95 5.18
N GLY A 77 -6.16 -17.89 5.00
CA GLY A 77 -7.55 -17.73 5.47
C GLY A 77 -8.36 -16.69 4.68
N LEU A 78 -8.11 -16.52 3.38
CA LEU A 78 -8.83 -15.55 2.57
C LEU A 78 -10.29 -15.96 2.37
N LYS A 79 -11.18 -14.96 2.43
CA LYS A 79 -12.61 -15.14 2.16
C LYS A 79 -12.92 -15.33 0.68
N HIS A 80 -12.09 -14.74 -0.19
CA HIS A 80 -12.22 -14.83 -1.64
C HIS A 80 -10.91 -15.32 -2.28
N PRO A 81 -10.95 -15.93 -3.48
CA PRO A 81 -9.73 -16.31 -4.18
C PRO A 81 -8.82 -15.10 -4.45
N PHE A 82 -7.52 -15.29 -4.24
CA PHE A 82 -6.50 -14.30 -4.60
C PHE A 82 -6.28 -14.31 -6.11
N LYS A 83 -6.27 -13.13 -6.74
CA LYS A 83 -6.16 -13.00 -8.20
C LYS A 83 -4.78 -12.52 -8.61
N ILE A 84 -4.12 -13.28 -9.47
CA ILE A 84 -2.89 -12.90 -10.15
C ILE A 84 -3.15 -12.70 -11.65
N VAL A 85 -2.31 -11.89 -12.30
CA VAL A 85 -2.28 -11.73 -13.75
C VAL A 85 -1.33 -12.76 -14.32
N VAL A 86 -1.82 -13.57 -15.26
CA VAL A 86 -1.03 -14.52 -16.04
C VAL A 86 -0.91 -13.94 -17.45
N ASP A 87 0.31 -13.89 -17.97
CA ASP A 87 0.59 -13.47 -19.35
C ASP A 87 0.16 -14.54 -20.36
#